data_AF-A0A2V7WK48-F1
#
_entry.id   AF-A0A2V7WK48-F1
#
_cell.length_a   1.000
_cell.length_b   1.000
_cell.length_c   1.000
_cell.angle_alpha   90.00
_cell.angle_beta   90.00
_cell.angle_gamma   90.00
#
_symmetry.space_group_name_H-M   'P 1'
#
loop_
_entity.id
_entity.type
_entity.pdbx_description
1 polymer ?
#
loop_
_entity_poly.entity_id
_entity_poly.type
_entity_poly.pdbx_seq_one_letter_code
_entity_poly.pdbx_strand_id
1 'polypeptide(L)'
;MPFGPSETIRDAVKKLLEQKEGFVVFDDGKDDEYVQYSLEPRGLMFNWPTMLPSYASRVGEVAALLRELDFREASGDLDIRTYEVADDGIYAQFGRDAERIESFTLEAFRRFFGQSEWLKLRARVEM
;
A
#
# COMPACT_ATOMS: atom_id res chain seq x y z
N MET A 1 15.39 1.40 20.29
CA MET A 1 15.90 1.45 18.91
C MET A 1 14.75 1.93 18.04
N PRO A 2 14.95 2.76 17.01
CA PRO A 2 13.86 2.98 16.06
C PRO A 2 13.45 1.61 15.50
N PHE A 3 12.14 1.32 15.54
CA PHE A 3 11.58 0.09 14.99
C PHE A 3 11.86 0.05 13.48
N GLY A 4 12.13 -1.13 12.94
CA GLY A 4 12.40 -1.27 11.50
C GLY A 4 11.14 -1.00 10.68
N PRO A 5 11.25 -0.68 9.38
CA PRO A 5 10.07 -0.37 8.55
C PRO A 5 9.05 -1.52 8.47
N SER A 6 9.51 -2.78 8.57
CA SER A 6 8.67 -3.98 8.71
C SER A 6 7.73 -3.89 9.92
N GLU A 7 8.26 -3.52 11.09
CA GLU A 7 7.48 -3.39 12.32
C GLU A 7 6.51 -2.20 12.21
N THR A 8 6.97 -1.08 11.65
CA THR A 8 6.12 0.10 11.40
C THR A 8 4.89 -0.24 10.54
N ILE A 9 5.07 -1.00 9.47
CA ILE A 9 3.97 -1.42 8.60
C ILE A 9 3.02 -2.36 9.34
N ARG A 10 3.56 -3.40 9.98
CA ARG A 10 2.74 -4.39 10.72
C ARG A 10 1.89 -3.73 11.80
N ASP A 11 2.48 -2.83 12.59
CA ASP A 11 1.78 -2.19 13.70
C ASP A 11 0.68 -1.26 13.21
N ALA A 12 0.94 -0.47 12.16
CA ALA A 12 -0.07 0.42 11.59
C ALA A 12 -1.23 -0.36 10.96
N VAL A 13 -0.93 -1.45 10.24
CA VAL A 13 -1.94 -2.35 9.66
C VAL A 13 -2.77 -3.03 10.74
N LYS A 14 -2.15 -3.58 11.78
CA LYS A 14 -2.87 -4.20 12.90
C LYS A 14 -3.79 -3.19 13.59
N LYS A 15 -3.28 -1.99 13.88
CA LYS A 15 -4.07 -0.92 14.48
C LYS A 15 -5.25 -0.51 13.61
N LEU A 16 -5.08 -0.48 12.29
CA LEU A 16 -6.18 -0.21 11.36
C LEU A 16 -7.22 -1.34 11.36
N LEU A 17 -6.79 -2.61 11.35
CA LEU A 17 -7.68 -3.77 11.37
C LEU A 17 -8.52 -3.90 12.65
N GLU A 18 -8.11 -3.27 13.75
CA GLU A 18 -8.86 -3.19 15.01
C GLU A 18 -9.95 -2.09 15.01
N GLN A 19 -9.95 -1.19 14.01
CA GLN A 19 -10.92 -0.10 13.89
C GLN A 19 -12.18 -0.51 13.13
N LYS A 20 -13.22 0.34 13.17
CA LYS A 20 -14.47 0.14 12.41
C LYS A 20 -14.41 0.73 11.00
N GLU A 21 -13.66 1.81 10.86
CA GLU A 21 -13.42 2.58 9.65
C GLU A 21 -12.04 3.24 9.80
N GLY A 22 -11.49 3.74 8.69
CA GLY A 22 -10.24 4.48 8.68
C GLY A 22 -9.29 4.02 7.59
N PHE A 23 -8.10 4.62 7.58
CA PHE A 23 -7.04 4.30 6.64
C PHE A 23 -5.66 4.51 7.25
N VAL A 24 -4.64 3.92 6.63
CA VAL A 24 -3.24 4.18 6.92
C VAL A 24 -2.56 4.72 5.68
N VAL A 25 -1.82 5.81 5.84
CA VAL A 25 -0.93 6.37 4.84
C VAL A 25 0.50 6.03 5.22
N PHE A 26 1.27 5.53 4.26
CA PHE A 26 2.71 5.36 4.40
C PHE A 26 3.44 6.45 3.60
N ASP A 27 4.41 7.12 4.22
CA ASP A 27 5.22 8.19 3.60
C ASP A 27 6.71 8.03 3.88
N ASP A 28 7.57 8.59 3.03
CA ASP A 28 9.04 8.58 3.17
C ASP A 28 9.58 9.86 3.85
N GLY A 29 8.70 10.71 4.40
CA GLY A 29 9.02 12.01 4.96
C GLY A 29 9.02 13.17 3.96
N LYS A 30 8.66 12.96 2.69
CA LYS A 30 8.20 14.02 1.78
C LYS A 30 6.67 14.14 1.94
N ASP A 31 6.15 15.37 1.91
CA ASP A 31 4.71 15.67 2.13
C ASP A 31 3.77 15.06 1.06
N ASP A 32 4.35 14.39 0.06
CA ASP A 32 3.65 13.66 -0.99
C ASP A 32 3.33 12.23 -0.50
N GLU A 33 2.10 12.02 -0.04
CA GLU A 33 1.59 10.71 0.40
C GLU A 33 1.80 9.62 -0.68
N TYR A 34 2.27 8.44 -0.28
CA TYR A 34 2.74 7.43 -1.24
C TYR A 34 1.72 6.34 -1.52
N VAL A 35 1.28 5.67 -0.45
CA VAL A 35 0.33 4.57 -0.51
C VAL A 35 -0.62 4.69 0.66
N GLN A 36 -1.90 4.48 0.35
CA GLN A 36 -2.97 4.42 1.34
C GLN A 36 -3.56 3.01 1.39
N TYR A 37 -3.86 2.53 2.59
CA TYR A 37 -4.70 1.36 2.80
C TYR A 37 -5.94 1.76 3.60
N SER A 38 -7.14 1.58 3.05
CA SER A 38 -8.41 1.81 3.74
C SER A 38 -9.02 0.51 4.25
N LEU A 39 -9.74 0.58 5.38
CA LEU A 39 -10.54 -0.53 5.87
C LEU A 39 -11.89 -0.58 5.15
N GLU A 40 -12.02 -1.54 4.25
CA GLU A 40 -13.23 -1.85 3.50
C GLU A 40 -13.96 -3.08 4.09
N PRO A 41 -15.22 -3.34 3.71
CA PRO A 41 -15.98 -4.50 4.19
C PRO A 41 -15.25 -5.85 3.98
N ARG A 42 -14.47 -5.99 2.91
CA ARG A 42 -13.69 -7.21 2.60
C ARG A 42 -12.31 -7.25 3.26
N GLY A 43 -11.89 -6.18 3.94
CA GLY A 43 -10.56 -6.01 4.53
C GLY A 43 -9.87 -4.78 3.98
N LEU A 44 -8.55 -4.78 3.94
CA LEU A 44 -7.77 -3.63 3.52
C LEU A 44 -7.69 -3.52 2.01
N MET A 45 -8.10 -2.36 1.51
CA MET A 45 -7.93 -1.97 0.12
C MET A 45 -6.78 -0.98 0.00
N PHE A 46 -5.85 -1.31 -0.86
CA PHE A 46 -4.77 -0.46 -1.31
C PHE A 46 -5.27 0.55 -2.33
N ASN A 47 -4.78 1.77 -2.22
CA ASN A 47 -4.89 2.82 -3.22
C ASN A 47 -3.52 3.45 -3.48
N TRP A 48 -3.11 3.45 -4.75
CA TRP A 48 -1.93 4.14 -5.24
C TRP A 48 -2.29 5.18 -6.29
N PRO A 49 -2.34 6.47 -5.91
CA PRO A 49 -2.76 7.52 -6.82
C PRO A 49 -1.68 7.84 -7.86
N THR A 50 -2.10 8.12 -9.09
CA THR A 50 -1.24 8.63 -10.18
C THR A 50 -1.21 10.16 -10.25
N MET A 51 -1.89 10.86 -9.34
CA MET A 51 -2.04 12.32 -9.34
C MET A 51 -0.69 13.07 -9.31
N LEU A 52 0.36 12.43 -8.81
CA LEU A 52 1.73 12.96 -8.86
C LEU A 52 2.49 12.35 -10.04
N PRO A 53 3.15 13.17 -10.90
CA PRO A 53 3.89 12.68 -12.09
C PRO A 53 4.96 11.62 -11.77
N SER A 54 5.54 11.68 -10.57
CA SER A 54 6.49 10.69 -10.07
C SER A 54 5.87 9.31 -9.88
N TYR A 55 4.56 9.21 -9.60
CA TYR A 55 3.82 7.97 -9.40
C TYR A 55 3.17 7.45 -10.67
N ALA A 56 2.71 8.34 -11.54
CA ALA A 56 2.16 7.97 -12.85
C ALA A 56 3.14 7.11 -13.69
N SER A 57 4.43 7.43 -13.64
CA SER A 57 5.46 6.64 -14.35
C SER A 57 5.73 5.26 -13.74
N ARG A 58 5.24 4.98 -12.52
CA ARG A 58 5.53 3.78 -11.72
C ARG A 58 4.36 2.79 -11.65
N VAL A 59 3.19 3.13 -12.19
CA VAL A 59 1.99 2.27 -12.22
C VAL A 59 2.29 0.87 -12.76
N GLY A 60 3.04 0.79 -13.86
CA GLY A 60 3.40 -0.50 -14.47
C GLY A 60 4.24 -1.39 -13.55
N GLU A 61 5.12 -0.80 -12.75
CA GLU A 61 5.95 -1.51 -11.78
C GLU A 61 5.15 -1.95 -10.54
N VAL A 62 4.21 -1.12 -10.08
CA VAL A 62 3.26 -1.48 -9.00
C VAL A 62 2.39 -2.66 -9.43
N ALA A 63 1.82 -2.60 -10.63
CA ALA A 63 1.04 -3.70 -11.19
C ALA A 63 1.90 -4.97 -11.37
N ALA A 64 3.17 -4.83 -11.79
CA ALA A 64 4.09 -5.96 -11.86
C ALA A 64 4.33 -6.60 -10.49
N LEU A 65 4.55 -5.80 -9.46
CA LEU A 65 4.72 -6.29 -8.08
C LEU A 65 3.46 -7.01 -7.56
N LEU A 66 2.27 -6.50 -7.85
CA LEU A 66 1.01 -7.19 -7.49
C LEU A 66 0.91 -8.56 -8.18
N ARG A 67 1.27 -8.67 -9.46
CA ARG A 67 1.30 -9.95 -10.18
C ARG A 67 2.33 -10.92 -9.60
N GLU A 68 3.50 -10.44 -9.17
CA GLU A 68 4.51 -11.24 -8.49
C GLU A 68 4.02 -11.81 -7.14
N LEU A 69 3.02 -11.18 -6.52
CA LEU A 69 2.36 -11.63 -5.28
C LEU A 69 1.06 -12.43 -5.54
N ASP A 70 0.90 -12.94 -6.77
CA ASP A 70 -0.27 -13.62 -7.34
C ASP A 70 -1.60 -12.87 -7.16
N PHE A 71 -1.59 -11.54 -7.29
CA PHE A 71 -2.84 -10.82 -7.53
C PHE A 71 -3.26 -10.95 -8.99
N ARG A 72 -4.57 -11.02 -9.20
CA ARG A 72 -5.19 -11.06 -10.53
C ARG A 72 -5.78 -9.71 -10.89
N GLU A 73 -5.57 -9.27 -12.11
CA GLU A 73 -6.23 -8.07 -12.61
C GLU A 73 -7.73 -8.34 -12.78
N ALA A 74 -8.55 -7.40 -12.34
CA ALA A 74 -10.01 -7.42 -12.46
C ALA A 74 -10.53 -5.99 -12.69
N SER A 75 -11.79 -5.88 -13.11
CA SER A 75 -12.48 -4.60 -13.30
C SER A 75 -13.73 -4.55 -12.41
N GLY A 76 -13.96 -3.43 -11.72
CA GLY A 76 -15.12 -3.25 -10.85
C GLY A 76 -14.90 -3.79 -9.43
N ASP A 77 -15.92 -4.46 -8.86
CA ASP A 77 -15.87 -4.92 -7.47
C ASP A 77 -14.71 -5.90 -7.21
N LEU A 78 -13.65 -5.40 -6.56
CA LEU A 78 -12.44 -6.17 -6.26
C LEU A 78 -12.69 -7.23 -5.19
N ASP A 79 -12.36 -8.47 -5.53
CA ASP A 79 -12.28 -9.58 -4.57
C ASP A 79 -10.86 -9.70 -3.97
N ILE A 80 -10.72 -10.49 -2.90
CA ILE A 80 -9.42 -10.70 -2.25
C ILE A 80 -8.41 -11.25 -3.26
N ARG A 81 -7.22 -10.62 -3.31
CA ARG A 81 -6.16 -10.85 -4.31
C ARG A 81 -6.52 -10.45 -5.72
N THR A 82 -7.31 -9.40 -5.87
CA THR A 82 -7.51 -8.74 -7.16
C THR A 82 -7.06 -7.29 -7.13
N TYR A 83 -6.70 -6.76 -8.29
CA TYR A 83 -6.38 -5.35 -8.48
C TYR A 83 -6.98 -4.82 -9.77
N GLU A 84 -7.22 -3.51 -9.80
CA GLU A 84 -7.65 -2.76 -10.97
C GLU A 84 -6.65 -1.64 -11.25
N VAL A 85 -6.34 -1.44 -12.53
CA VAL A 85 -5.61 -0.26 -12.99
C VAL A 85 -6.64 0.71 -13.56
N ALA A 86 -6.82 1.85 -12.89
CA ALA A 86 -7.72 2.91 -13.28
C ALA A 86 -6.95 4.14 -13.78
N ASP A 87 -7.67 5.14 -14.28
CA ASP A 87 -7.07 6.38 -14.79
C ASP A 87 -6.36 7.18 -13.68
N ASP A 88 -6.87 7.11 -12.45
CA ASP A 88 -6.40 7.85 -11.27
C ASP A 88 -5.48 7.04 -10.34
N GLY A 89 -5.29 5.75 -10.60
CA GLY A 89 -4.54 4.91 -9.66
C GLY A 89 -4.56 3.42 -9.91
N ILE A 90 -3.91 2.70 -8.98
CA ILE A 90 -4.11 1.26 -8.82
C ILE A 90 -4.84 1.02 -7.51
N TYR A 91 -5.86 0.17 -7.58
CA TYR A 91 -6.61 -0.31 -6.43
C TYR A 91 -6.35 -1.80 -6.27
N ALA A 92 -6.08 -2.27 -5.06
CA ALA A 92 -5.85 -3.72 -4.83
C ALA A 92 -6.45 -4.18 -3.50
N GLN A 93 -7.16 -5.29 -3.51
CA GLN A 93 -7.85 -5.81 -2.32
C GLN A 93 -7.00 -6.89 -1.65
N PHE A 94 -6.38 -6.54 -0.52
CA PHE A 94 -5.52 -7.44 0.25
C PHE A 94 -6.29 -8.31 1.24
N GLY A 95 -7.54 -7.95 1.56
CA GLY A 95 -8.26 -8.58 2.66
C GLY A 95 -7.58 -8.26 3.99
N ARG A 96 -7.44 -9.24 4.89
CA ARG A 96 -6.87 -9.02 6.24
C ARG A 96 -5.44 -9.55 6.40
N ASP A 97 -4.74 -9.78 5.29
CA ASP A 97 -3.38 -10.34 5.28
C ASP A 97 -2.33 -9.25 5.53
N ALA A 98 -1.99 -9.04 6.81
CA ALA A 98 -1.02 -8.03 7.21
C ALA A 98 0.41 -8.31 6.72
N GLU A 99 0.81 -9.58 6.61
CA GLU A 99 2.14 -9.96 6.13
C GLU A 99 2.30 -9.64 4.64
N ARG A 100 1.22 -9.79 3.86
CA ARG A 100 1.23 -9.44 2.44
C ARG A 100 1.28 -7.94 2.21
N ILE A 101 0.55 -7.18 3.01
CA ILE A 101 0.59 -5.71 2.97
C ILE A 101 2.00 -5.22 3.31
N GLU A 102 2.61 -5.78 4.35
CA GLU A 102 4.00 -5.51 4.69
C GLU A 102 4.95 -5.85 3.55
N SER A 103 4.87 -7.06 3.00
CA SER A 103 5.75 -7.53 1.93
C SER A 103 5.65 -6.65 0.69
N PHE A 104 4.41 -6.31 0.28
CA PHE A 104 4.17 -5.41 -0.84
C PHE A 104 4.75 -4.01 -0.55
N THR A 105 4.45 -3.44 0.62
CA THR A 105 4.88 -2.08 0.96
C THR A 105 6.41 -2.01 0.99
N LEU A 106 7.08 -2.94 1.66
CA LEU A 106 8.55 -2.99 1.70
C LEU A 106 9.16 -3.09 0.30
N GLU A 107 8.64 -3.98 -0.54
CA GLU A 107 9.18 -4.20 -1.88
C GLU A 107 8.92 -3.00 -2.80
N ALA A 108 7.74 -2.39 -2.72
CA ALA A 108 7.41 -1.16 -3.41
C ALA A 108 8.41 -0.06 -3.01
N PHE A 109 8.52 0.26 -1.72
CA PHE A 109 9.45 1.29 -1.25
C PHE A 109 10.90 1.00 -1.67
N ARG A 110 11.34 -0.26 -1.62
CA ARG A 110 12.68 -0.68 -2.05
C ARG A 110 12.93 -0.43 -3.54
N ARG A 111 11.99 -0.80 -4.42
CA ARG A 111 12.12 -0.62 -5.89
C ARG A 111 12.09 0.85 -6.28
N PHE A 112 11.27 1.63 -5.59
CA PHE A 112 10.91 2.97 -6.03
C PHE A 112 11.73 4.11 -5.42
N PHE A 113 12.30 3.91 -4.23
CA PHE A 113 13.06 4.93 -3.51
C PHE A 113 14.48 4.51 -3.11
N GLY A 114 14.87 3.26 -3.38
CA GLY A 114 16.19 2.73 -3.05
C GLY A 114 16.39 2.49 -1.55
N GLN A 115 17.47 1.79 -1.21
CA GLN A 115 17.71 1.28 0.15
C GLN A 115 17.88 2.34 1.25
N SER A 116 18.20 3.60 0.90
CA SER A 116 18.46 4.65 1.90
C SER A 116 17.21 5.37 2.39
N GLU A 117 16.14 5.41 1.59
CA GLU A 117 14.96 6.24 1.88
C GLU A 117 13.88 5.47 2.68
N TRP A 118 13.74 4.16 2.50
CA TRP A 118 12.74 3.38 3.25
C TRP A 118 13.05 3.25 4.77
N LEU A 119 14.28 3.52 5.21
CA LEU A 119 14.61 3.65 6.63
C LEU A 119 13.91 4.84 7.31
N LYS A 120 13.33 5.75 6.53
CA LYS A 120 12.57 6.91 7.01
C LYS A 120 11.06 6.71 6.92
N LEU A 121 10.60 5.49 6.60
CA LEU A 121 9.18 5.18 6.47
C LEU A 121 8.41 5.63 7.71
N ARG A 122 7.36 6.41 7.47
CA ARG A 122 6.39 6.82 8.48
C ARG A 122 5.05 6.22 8.12
N ALA A 123 4.23 6.02 9.14
CA ALA A 123 2.86 5.59 9.00
C ALA A 123 1.95 6.53 9.79
N ARG A 124 0.87 6.98 9.17
CA ARG A 124 -0.20 7.76 9.80
C ARG A 124 -1.48 6.96 9.69
N VAL A 125 -2.10 6.67 10.83
CA VAL A 125 -3.41 6.01 10.87
C VAL A 125 -4.46 7.07 11.17
N GLU A 126 -5.42 7.22 10.26
CA GLU A 126 -6.46 8.24 10.28
C GLU A 126 -7.84 7.57 10.27
N MET A 127 -8.85 8.29 10.79
CA MET A 127 -10.24 7.84 10.91
C MET A 127 -11.11 8.48 9.84
#